data_AF-A0A6P0TU88-F1
#
_entry.id   AF-A0A6P0TU88-F1
#
_cell.length_a   1.000
_cell.length_b   1.000
_cell.length_c   1.000
_cell.angle_alpha   90.00
_cell.angle_beta   90.00
_cell.angle_gamma   90.00
#
_symmetry.space_group_name_H-M   'P 1'
#
loop_
_entity.id
_entity.type
_entity.pdbx_description
1 polymer ?
#
loop_
_entity_poly.entity_id
_entity_poly.type
_entity_poly.pdbx_seq_one_letter_code
_entity_poly.pdbx_strand_id
1 'polypeptide(L)'
;EKIALASLRHAYESQSDTAFILDTVAQLWLAGIEMDWSAFSAQYTHHRLPLPTYPFQRQRYWVDPPNESAAISTSASTEQNVVQKKPDIADWFSIPTWTRRSLPEIGPNENSGSCLVFTDHQGLADILVKRLSHEGCSTIVVNVGTTFSKQSLDTDPGSHLTYTINPQKSSDYEELIDDLLSQNLLVKKIIHCWSLNDAPTSLPDGNLPDNDSDLSDDDLGFYSLLFLVQTLSSRNIKDAVDINVITQHLYNVVGTEELKPRKSLVLGPCRAIPVEYPQFSCRSIDVMLSPSHENNSQLIDQLMAELNHPVVEDAIAYRGTYRWVQTCESVQLPEPTTIKSVLKKRGIYLMAQFLFQGDVA
;
A
#
# COMPACT_ATOMS: atom_id res chain seq x y z
N GLU A 1 -10.19 -48.99 15.78
CA GLU A 1 -8.88 -49.68 15.90
C GLU A 1 -8.49 -49.82 17.36
N LYS A 2 -7.67 -50.83 17.70
CA LYS A 2 -7.02 -50.90 19.02
C LYS A 2 -5.62 -50.32 18.86
N ILE A 3 -5.34 -49.23 19.58
CA ILE A 3 -4.03 -48.59 19.62
C ILE A 3 -3.31 -49.09 20.87
N ALA A 4 -2.06 -49.53 20.71
CA ALA A 4 -1.19 -49.94 21.81
C ALA A 4 0.04 -49.02 21.81
N LEU A 5 0.21 -48.26 22.90
CA LEU A 5 1.32 -47.33 23.07
C LEU A 5 2.14 -47.74 24.29
N ALA A 6 3.45 -47.61 24.18
CA ALA A 6 4.36 -47.87 25.28
C ALA A 6 4.38 -46.67 26.23
N SER A 7 4.29 -46.91 27.55
CA SER A 7 4.41 -45.86 28.57
C SER A 7 5.87 -45.55 28.93
N LEU A 8 6.82 -46.31 28.41
CA LEU A 8 8.25 -46.19 28.65
C LEU A 8 9.03 -46.32 27.35
N ARG A 9 10.09 -45.53 27.22
CA ARG A 9 11.01 -45.57 26.07
C ARG A 9 11.82 -46.85 26.04
N HIS A 10 12.35 -47.20 24.86
CA HIS A 10 13.31 -48.28 24.75
C HIS A 10 14.69 -47.85 25.29
N ALA A 11 15.48 -48.79 25.81
CA ALA A 11 16.79 -48.51 26.43
C ALA A 11 17.83 -47.87 25.49
N TYR A 12 17.62 -47.96 24.18
CA TYR A 12 18.51 -47.39 23.15
C TYR A 12 18.01 -46.06 22.58
N GLU A 13 16.85 -45.56 23.02
CA GLU A 13 16.32 -44.27 22.59
C GLU A 13 16.97 -43.14 23.39
N SER A 14 17.44 -42.10 22.71
CA SER A 14 18.14 -40.96 23.31
C SER A 14 17.22 -39.85 23.84
N GLN A 15 15.91 -39.97 23.64
CA GLN A 15 14.92 -39.02 24.14
C GLN A 15 14.77 -39.10 25.66
N SER A 16 14.51 -37.98 26.32
CA SER A 16 14.19 -37.98 27.76
C SER A 16 12.87 -38.71 28.04
N ASP A 17 12.79 -39.41 29.18
CA ASP A 17 11.59 -40.12 29.64
C ASP A 17 10.36 -39.21 29.68
N THR A 18 10.53 -37.96 30.12
CA THR A 18 9.45 -36.96 30.18
C THR A 18 8.92 -36.60 28.80
N ALA A 19 9.79 -36.37 27.81
CA ALA A 19 9.36 -36.06 26.46
C ALA A 19 8.66 -37.27 25.81
N PHE A 20 9.15 -38.49 26.06
CA PHE A 20 8.54 -39.70 25.52
C PHE A 20 7.13 -39.95 26.09
N ILE A 21 6.95 -39.79 27.40
CA ILE A 21 5.65 -40.00 28.03
C ILE A 21 4.65 -38.89 27.64
N LEU A 22 5.10 -37.65 27.45
CA LEU A 22 4.27 -36.55 26.94
C LEU A 22 3.81 -36.79 25.51
N ASP A 23 4.69 -37.31 24.66
CA ASP A 23 4.35 -37.70 23.29
C ASP A 23 3.31 -38.82 23.28
N THR A 24 3.48 -39.81 24.15
CA THR A 24 2.51 -40.90 24.34
C THR A 24 1.14 -40.38 24.78
N VAL A 25 1.11 -39.43 25.72
CA VAL A 25 -0.13 -38.76 26.16
C VAL A 25 -0.78 -38.00 25.00
N ALA A 26 0.00 -37.31 24.17
CA ALA A 26 -0.52 -36.61 22.99
C ALA A 26 -1.14 -37.59 21.99
N GLN A 27 -0.51 -38.74 21.75
CA GLN A 27 -1.04 -39.79 20.87
C GLN A 27 -2.35 -40.39 21.41
N LEU A 28 -2.47 -40.60 22.73
CA LEU A 28 -3.73 -41.05 23.36
C LEU A 28 -4.85 -40.00 23.20
N TRP A 29 -4.53 -38.72 23.38
CA TRP A 29 -5.48 -37.63 23.17
C TRP A 29 -5.95 -37.54 21.71
N LEU A 30 -5.04 -37.67 20.73
CA LEU A 30 -5.38 -37.72 19.30
C LEU A 30 -6.24 -38.94 18.95
N ALA A 31 -6.10 -40.05 19.69
CA ALA A 31 -6.95 -41.22 19.59
C ALA A 31 -8.35 -41.03 20.22
N GLY A 32 -8.66 -39.83 20.73
CA GLY A 32 -9.97 -39.48 21.30
C GLY A 32 -10.14 -39.86 22.76
N ILE A 33 -9.05 -40.18 23.47
CA ILE A 33 -9.10 -40.44 24.92
C ILE A 33 -9.16 -39.11 25.64
N GLU A 34 -10.17 -38.96 26.50
CA GLU A 34 -10.32 -37.78 27.34
C GLU A 34 -9.21 -37.75 28.40
N MET A 35 -8.41 -36.68 28.38
CA MET A 35 -7.28 -36.49 29.29
C MET A 35 -7.66 -35.54 30.42
N ASP A 36 -7.39 -35.96 31.66
CA ASP A 36 -7.53 -35.07 32.82
C ASP A 36 -6.32 -34.13 32.93
N TRP A 37 -6.39 -33.01 32.22
CA TRP A 37 -5.36 -31.98 32.25
C TRP A 37 -5.26 -31.29 33.62
N SER A 38 -6.32 -31.33 34.42
CA SER A 38 -6.32 -30.76 35.78
C SER A 38 -5.46 -31.60 36.73
N ALA A 39 -5.56 -32.93 36.66
CA ALA A 39 -4.69 -33.85 37.38
C ALA A 39 -3.23 -33.78 36.88
N PHE A 40 -3.04 -33.65 35.55
CA PHE A 40 -1.71 -33.51 34.96
C PHE A 40 -0.96 -32.26 35.46
N SER A 41 -1.68 -31.14 35.63
CA SER A 41 -1.11 -29.85 36.04
C SER A 41 -1.05 -29.63 37.56
N ALA A 42 -1.72 -30.48 38.36
CA ALA A 42 -1.91 -30.27 39.80
C ALA A 42 -0.63 -30.10 40.63
N GLN A 43 0.49 -30.66 40.18
CA GLN A 43 1.79 -30.57 40.87
C GLN A 43 2.65 -29.37 40.44
N TYR A 44 2.22 -28.61 39.42
CA TYR A 44 2.97 -27.49 38.89
C TYR A 44 2.33 -26.17 39.33
N THR A 45 3.14 -25.26 39.87
CA THR A 45 2.70 -23.89 40.14
C THR A 45 2.83 -23.08 38.85
N HIS A 46 1.72 -22.88 38.13
CA HIS A 46 1.72 -22.10 36.90
C HIS A 46 1.57 -20.59 37.16
N HIS A 47 2.33 -19.78 36.44
CA HIS A 47 2.08 -18.33 36.37
C HIS A 47 1.28 -18.02 35.11
N ARG A 48 0.20 -17.24 35.25
CA ARG A 48 -0.57 -16.76 34.10
C ARG A 48 0.25 -15.73 33.35
N LEU A 49 0.67 -16.07 32.14
CA LEU A 49 1.31 -15.13 31.23
C LEU A 49 0.23 -14.55 30.30
N PRO A 50 0.11 -13.21 30.20
CA PRO A 50 -0.77 -12.62 29.20
C PRO A 50 -0.27 -13.03 27.81
N LEU A 51 -1.19 -13.52 26.97
CA LEU A 51 -0.88 -13.80 25.58
C LEU A 51 -0.56 -12.46 24.88
N PRO A 52 0.46 -12.41 24.00
CA PRO A 52 0.68 -11.25 23.15
C PRO A 52 -0.59 -10.97 22.35
N THR A 53 -1.00 -9.70 22.28
CA THR A 53 -2.15 -9.25 21.47
C THR A 53 -1.90 -9.31 19.96
N TYR A 54 -0.77 -9.87 19.51
CA TYR A 54 -0.41 -9.99 18.11
C TYR A 54 0.38 -11.28 17.81
N PRO A 55 -0.09 -12.20 16.93
CA PRO A 55 0.47 -13.56 16.87
C PRO A 55 1.75 -13.74 16.03
N PHE A 56 2.33 -12.71 15.40
CA PHE A 56 3.24 -12.92 14.27
C PHE A 56 4.60 -12.19 14.27
N GLN A 57 5.24 -11.86 15.40
CA GLN A 57 6.65 -11.45 15.33
C GLN A 57 7.50 -11.81 16.55
N ARG A 58 8.51 -12.68 16.34
CA ARG A 58 9.53 -13.06 17.33
C ARG A 58 10.78 -12.17 17.27
N GLN A 59 10.60 -10.86 17.18
CA GLN A 59 11.66 -9.89 17.49
C GLN A 59 11.05 -8.65 18.14
N ARG A 60 11.56 -8.28 19.32
CA ARG A 60 11.20 -7.05 20.03
C ARG A 60 12.16 -5.95 19.60
N TYR A 61 11.61 -4.90 18.98
CA TYR A 61 12.31 -3.63 18.79
C TYR A 61 11.60 -2.60 19.66
N TRP A 62 12.18 -2.21 20.78
CA TRP A 62 11.74 -1.01 21.48
C TRP A 62 12.35 0.19 20.77
N VAL A 63 11.53 1.20 20.47
CA VAL A 63 12.03 2.56 20.27
C VAL A 63 12.15 3.15 21.67
N ASP A 64 13.38 3.29 22.16
CA ASP A 64 13.61 4.01 23.41
C ASP A 64 13.20 5.48 23.20
N PRO A 65 12.48 6.09 24.15
CA PRO A 65 12.17 7.52 24.06
C PRO A 65 13.48 8.30 23.95
N PRO A 66 13.57 9.30 23.05
CA PRO A 66 14.78 10.10 22.94
C PRO A 66 15.10 10.73 24.30
N ASN A 67 16.32 10.50 24.78
CA ASN A 67 16.85 11.13 25.98
C ASN A 67 16.68 12.66 25.86
N GLU A 68 15.88 13.26 26.74
CA GLU A 68 15.53 14.69 26.79
C GLU A 68 16.72 15.64 27.01
N SER A 69 17.97 15.18 26.92
CA SER A 69 19.14 15.99 27.27
C SER A 69 19.91 16.57 26.06
N ALA A 70 19.39 16.47 24.83
CA ALA A 70 20.08 16.99 23.64
C ALA A 70 19.26 17.96 22.75
N ALA A 71 18.09 18.45 23.21
CA ALA A 71 17.27 19.38 22.45
C ALA A 71 17.12 20.73 23.18
N ILE A 72 18.21 21.47 23.31
CA ILE A 72 18.14 22.92 23.50
C ILE A 72 18.77 23.54 22.26
N SER A 73 17.93 23.91 21.30
CA SER A 73 18.04 25.07 20.39
C SER A 73 17.32 24.83 19.07
N THR A 74 15.98 24.87 19.05
CA THR A 74 15.24 25.59 18.00
C THR A 74 13.78 25.74 18.43
N SER A 75 13.39 26.98 18.67
CA SER A 75 12.03 27.41 18.93
C SER A 75 11.23 27.43 17.63
N ALA A 76 10.39 26.41 17.43
CA ALA A 76 9.15 26.49 16.67
C ALA A 76 8.17 25.51 17.32
N SER A 77 7.00 26.04 17.70
CA SER A 77 5.91 25.36 18.38
C SER A 77 5.57 24.01 17.75
N THR A 78 6.09 22.94 18.34
CA THR A 78 5.60 21.58 18.14
C THR A 78 4.84 21.25 19.42
N GLU A 79 3.51 21.37 19.37
CA GLU A 79 2.66 20.73 20.37
C GLU A 79 3.02 19.24 20.35
N GLN A 80 3.74 18.79 21.37
CA GLN A 80 3.89 17.37 21.65
C GLN A 80 2.50 16.83 21.97
N ASN A 81 1.80 16.35 20.94
CA ASN A 81 0.56 15.61 21.08
C ASN A 81 0.86 14.31 21.82
N VAL A 82 0.89 14.38 23.16
CA VAL A 82 0.82 13.20 24.00
C VAL A 82 -0.52 12.56 23.69
N VAL A 83 -0.51 11.43 22.98
CA VAL A 83 -1.72 10.65 22.69
C VAL A 83 -2.27 10.14 24.01
N GLN A 84 -3.19 10.90 24.60
CA GLN A 84 -3.89 10.49 25.80
C GLN A 84 -4.99 9.51 25.41
N LYS A 85 -5.08 8.39 26.13
CA LYS A 85 -6.14 7.41 25.94
C LYS A 85 -7.48 8.10 26.18
N LYS A 86 -8.31 8.22 25.14
CA LYS A 86 -9.69 8.69 25.28
C LYS A 86 -10.48 7.67 26.12
N PRO A 87 -11.13 8.08 27.21
CA PRO A 87 -11.78 7.15 28.14
C PRO A 87 -13.05 6.51 27.54
N ASP A 88 -13.77 7.25 26.70
CA ASP A 88 -14.98 6.79 26.03
C ASP A 88 -14.65 6.21 24.64
N ILE A 89 -15.15 5.00 24.38
CA ILE A 89 -15.03 4.34 23.08
C ILE A 89 -15.75 5.12 21.97
N ALA A 90 -16.82 5.85 22.29
CA ALA A 90 -17.55 6.65 21.34
C ALA A 90 -16.67 7.71 20.65
N ASP A 91 -15.59 8.15 21.31
CA ASP A 91 -14.65 9.14 20.79
C ASP A 91 -13.51 8.54 19.93
N TRP A 92 -13.47 7.22 19.76
CA TRP A 92 -12.35 6.54 19.09
C TRP A 92 -12.50 6.51 17.57
N PHE A 93 -13.68 6.85 17.06
CA PHE A 93 -14.00 6.68 15.65
C PHE A 93 -13.60 7.91 14.84
N SER A 94 -13.10 7.63 13.64
CA SER A 94 -12.79 8.62 12.62
C SER A 94 -13.27 8.10 11.27
N ILE A 95 -13.72 9.01 10.42
CA ILE A 95 -14.08 8.69 9.04
C ILE A 95 -13.21 9.48 8.07
N PRO A 96 -12.83 8.90 6.93
CA PRO A 96 -12.22 9.66 5.86
C PRO A 96 -13.25 10.63 5.27
N THR A 97 -12.85 11.88 5.10
CA THR A 97 -13.67 12.96 4.51
C THR A 97 -12.86 13.76 3.50
N TRP A 98 -13.54 14.30 2.49
CA TRP A 98 -12.91 15.08 1.42
C TRP A 98 -13.10 16.57 1.65
N THR A 99 -12.00 17.28 1.84
CA THR A 99 -12.02 18.73 2.02
C THR A 99 -11.53 19.42 0.75
N ARG A 100 -12.32 20.36 0.23
CA ARG A 100 -11.89 21.21 -0.88
C ARG A 100 -10.73 22.11 -0.44
N ARG A 101 -9.65 22.11 -1.21
CA ARG A 101 -8.48 22.96 -1.00
C ARG A 101 -8.20 23.83 -2.22
N SER A 102 -7.46 24.91 -2.02
CA SER A 102 -6.88 25.67 -3.14
C SER A 102 -5.79 24.85 -3.81
N LEU A 103 -5.48 25.20 -5.05
CA LEU A 103 -4.27 24.72 -5.68
C LEU A 103 -3.04 25.12 -4.84
N PRO A 104 -1.99 24.30 -4.80
CA PRO A 104 -0.73 24.69 -4.19
C PRO A 104 -0.20 25.95 -4.89
N GLU A 105 0.39 26.86 -4.10
CA GLU A 105 1.09 28.00 -4.69
C GLU A 105 2.35 27.51 -5.42
N ILE A 106 2.61 28.08 -6.59
CA ILE A 106 3.79 27.70 -7.39
C ILE A 106 5.04 28.15 -6.62
N GLY A 107 5.73 27.20 -6.00
CA GLY A 107 7.05 27.41 -5.40
C GLY A 107 8.16 27.49 -6.45
N PRO A 108 9.36 28.00 -6.10
CA PRO A 108 10.51 27.89 -6.98
C PRO A 108 10.76 26.42 -7.33
N ASN A 109 10.91 26.13 -8.63
CA ASN A 109 11.14 24.78 -9.13
C ASN A 109 12.58 24.34 -8.79
N GLU A 110 12.81 23.91 -7.55
CA GLU A 110 14.13 23.48 -7.07
C GLU A 110 14.51 22.06 -7.56
N ASN A 111 13.58 21.35 -8.21
CA ASN A 111 13.80 19.99 -8.71
C ASN A 111 14.42 19.99 -10.11
N SER A 112 15.68 20.46 -10.20
CA SER A 112 16.54 20.35 -11.40
C SER A 112 17.07 18.92 -11.65
N GLY A 113 16.19 17.91 -11.59
CA GLY A 113 16.53 16.50 -11.84
C GLY A 113 15.76 15.90 -13.02
N SER A 114 16.08 14.66 -13.35
CA SER A 114 15.34 13.91 -14.37
C SER A 114 14.00 13.44 -13.81
N CYS A 115 12.96 13.49 -14.65
CA CYS A 115 11.62 13.01 -14.36
C CYS A 115 11.35 11.72 -15.14
N LEU A 116 11.09 10.63 -14.43
CA LEU A 116 10.71 9.34 -15.01
C LEU A 116 9.19 9.27 -15.13
N VAL A 117 8.67 9.13 -16.34
CA VAL A 117 7.23 9.15 -16.63
C VAL A 117 6.80 7.82 -17.21
N PHE A 118 6.00 7.07 -16.45
CA PHE A 118 5.28 5.90 -16.95
C PHE A 118 4.01 6.39 -17.62
N THR A 119 3.83 6.09 -18.91
CA THR A 119 2.84 6.73 -19.78
C THR A 119 1.41 6.23 -19.55
N ASP A 120 0.45 6.68 -20.34
CA ASP A 120 -0.89 6.11 -20.42
C ASP A 120 -1.32 6.00 -21.89
N HIS A 121 -2.33 5.19 -22.16
CA HIS A 121 -2.88 5.02 -23.51
C HIS A 121 -3.86 6.13 -23.92
N GLN A 122 -4.24 7.00 -22.97
CA GLN A 122 -5.11 8.15 -23.22
C GLN A 122 -4.30 9.44 -23.51
N GLY A 123 -2.97 9.38 -23.59
CA GLY A 123 -2.12 10.51 -23.99
C GLY A 123 -2.04 11.67 -22.97
N LEU A 124 -2.50 11.49 -21.73
CA LEU A 124 -2.32 12.51 -20.68
C LEU A 124 -0.83 12.72 -20.39
N ALA A 125 -0.09 11.63 -20.23
CA ALA A 125 1.33 11.61 -19.98
C ALA A 125 2.12 12.28 -21.11
N ASP A 126 1.72 12.12 -22.37
CA ASP A 126 2.38 12.78 -23.50
C ASP A 126 2.28 14.31 -23.40
N ILE A 127 1.13 14.82 -22.95
CA ILE A 127 0.93 16.26 -22.72
C ILE A 127 1.79 16.73 -21.54
N LEU A 128 1.83 15.95 -20.44
CA LEU A 128 2.68 16.25 -19.28
C LEU A 128 4.16 16.26 -19.64
N VAL A 129 4.65 15.27 -20.40
CA VAL A 129 6.03 15.16 -20.87
C VAL A 129 6.41 16.38 -21.72
N LYS A 130 5.54 16.77 -22.66
CA LYS A 130 5.74 18.00 -23.45
C LYS A 130 5.84 19.22 -22.53
N ARG A 131 4.95 19.35 -21.54
CA ARG A 131 4.92 20.51 -20.65
C ARG A 131 6.13 20.60 -19.73
N LEU A 132 6.53 19.47 -19.12
CA LEU A 132 7.73 19.35 -18.30
C LEU A 132 9.00 19.69 -19.09
N SER A 133 9.07 19.28 -20.35
CA SER A 133 10.19 19.60 -21.24
C SER A 133 10.29 21.11 -21.54
N HIS A 134 9.16 21.79 -21.75
CA HIS A 134 9.13 23.25 -21.91
C HIS A 134 9.56 24.00 -20.64
N GLU A 135 9.36 23.40 -19.46
CA GLU A 135 9.84 23.93 -18.17
C GLU A 135 11.31 23.57 -17.89
N GLY A 136 12.01 22.91 -18.83
CA GLY A 136 13.43 22.57 -18.74
C GLY A 136 13.73 21.29 -17.95
N CYS A 137 12.72 20.48 -17.62
CA CYS A 137 12.91 19.20 -16.96
C CYS A 137 13.33 18.12 -17.96
N SER A 138 14.36 17.33 -17.62
CA SER A 138 14.80 16.20 -18.43
C SER A 138 13.85 15.02 -18.23
N THR A 139 13.00 14.73 -19.21
CA THR A 139 12.01 13.65 -19.14
C THR A 139 12.54 12.35 -19.72
N ILE A 140 12.31 11.25 -18.99
CA ILE A 140 12.54 9.87 -19.41
C ILE A 140 11.17 9.19 -19.48
N VAL A 141 10.87 8.55 -20.59
CA VAL A 141 9.55 7.98 -20.88
C VAL A 141 9.60 6.46 -20.76
N VAL A 142 8.60 5.87 -20.09
CA VAL A 142 8.47 4.42 -19.90
C VAL A 142 7.11 3.96 -20.40
N ASN A 143 7.12 3.15 -21.44
CA ASN A 143 5.94 2.55 -22.04
C ASN A 143 5.73 1.11 -21.56
N VAL A 144 4.47 0.69 -21.56
CA VAL A 144 4.09 -0.71 -21.39
C VAL A 144 4.49 -1.50 -22.64
N GLY A 145 5.11 -2.66 -22.45
CA GLY A 145 5.28 -3.66 -23.51
C GLY A 145 5.49 -5.06 -22.96
N THR A 146 5.90 -5.98 -23.82
CA THR A 146 6.08 -7.40 -23.44
C THR A 146 7.51 -7.74 -23.04
N THR A 147 8.48 -6.91 -23.44
CA THR A 147 9.92 -7.10 -23.20
C THR A 147 10.60 -5.75 -22.99
N PHE A 148 11.72 -5.77 -22.26
CA PHE A 148 12.59 -4.62 -22.13
C PHE A 148 13.14 -4.18 -23.48
N SER A 149 13.03 -2.90 -23.79
CA SER A 149 13.77 -2.27 -24.88
C SER A 149 14.04 -0.79 -24.59
N LYS A 150 15.18 -0.31 -25.09
CA LYS A 150 15.60 1.09 -25.03
C LYS A 150 15.64 1.64 -26.45
N GLN A 151 14.91 2.72 -26.70
CA GLN A 151 14.94 3.41 -27.99
C GLN A 151 16.10 4.41 -28.00
N SER A 152 16.85 4.44 -29.11
CA SER A 152 17.90 5.43 -29.33
C SER A 152 17.31 6.84 -29.39
N LEU A 153 17.95 7.78 -28.70
CA LEU A 153 17.53 9.17 -28.69
C LEU A 153 17.71 9.76 -30.09
N ASP A 154 16.61 10.21 -30.71
CA ASP A 154 16.69 10.97 -31.96
C ASP A 154 17.37 12.32 -31.72
N THR A 155 18.03 12.85 -32.75
CA THR A 155 18.70 14.16 -32.69
C THR A 155 17.72 15.35 -32.74
N ASP A 156 16.41 15.07 -32.83
CA ASP A 156 15.39 16.10 -32.95
C ASP A 156 15.21 16.89 -31.64
N PRO A 157 15.02 18.22 -31.73
CA PRO A 157 14.70 19.04 -30.56
C PRO A 157 13.42 18.55 -29.89
N GLY A 158 13.51 18.11 -28.62
CA GLY A 158 12.39 17.57 -27.86
C GLY A 158 12.29 16.05 -27.86
N SER A 159 13.31 15.34 -28.35
CA SER A 159 13.41 13.89 -28.13
C SER A 159 13.64 13.55 -26.65
N HIS A 160 13.09 12.40 -26.22
CA HIS A 160 13.19 11.92 -24.85
C HIS A 160 13.73 10.49 -24.84
N LEU A 161 14.49 10.16 -23.80
CA LEU A 161 14.98 8.81 -23.62
C LEU A 161 13.78 7.91 -23.32
N THR A 162 13.53 6.93 -24.18
CA THR A 162 12.31 6.12 -24.13
C THR A 162 12.65 4.66 -23.90
N TYR A 163 11.97 4.07 -22.92
CA TYR A 163 12.04 2.66 -22.57
C TYR A 163 10.68 2.02 -22.75
N THR A 164 10.68 0.73 -23.05
CA THR A 164 9.49 -0.13 -22.97
C THR A 164 9.82 -1.26 -22.03
N ILE A 165 8.95 -1.54 -21.05
CA ILE A 165 9.16 -2.61 -20.07
C ILE A 165 7.88 -3.42 -19.87
N ASN A 166 8.02 -4.66 -19.40
CA ASN A 166 6.88 -5.48 -19.00
C ASN A 166 6.48 -5.21 -17.53
N PRO A 167 5.26 -4.73 -17.25
CA PRO A 167 4.81 -4.45 -15.88
C PRO A 167 4.85 -5.66 -14.94
N GLN A 168 4.71 -6.88 -15.48
CA GLN A 168 4.68 -8.13 -14.72
C GLN A 168 6.08 -8.68 -14.40
N LYS A 169 7.16 -8.07 -14.92
CA LYS A 169 8.51 -8.62 -14.85
C LYS A 169 9.45 -7.69 -14.10
N SER A 170 9.75 -8.03 -12.85
CA SER A 170 10.64 -7.23 -11.97
C SER A 170 12.01 -6.94 -12.60
N SER A 171 12.58 -7.90 -13.35
CA SER A 171 13.88 -7.74 -13.98
C SER A 171 13.93 -6.59 -14.99
N ASP A 172 12.81 -6.24 -15.64
CA ASP A 172 12.80 -5.13 -16.61
C ASP A 172 12.89 -3.77 -15.88
N TYR A 173 12.41 -3.68 -14.64
CA TYR A 173 12.62 -2.51 -13.78
C TYR A 173 14.08 -2.42 -13.34
N GLU A 174 14.70 -3.55 -13.00
CA GLU A 174 16.12 -3.61 -12.66
C GLU A 174 16.99 -3.13 -13.83
N GLU A 175 16.74 -3.62 -15.04
CA GLU A 175 17.46 -3.22 -16.25
C GLU A 175 17.26 -1.73 -16.58
N LEU A 176 16.03 -1.21 -16.40
CA LEU A 176 15.74 0.22 -16.53
C LEU A 176 16.57 1.06 -15.55
N ILE A 177 16.50 0.77 -14.25
CA ILE A 177 17.17 1.58 -13.24
C ILE A 177 18.70 1.46 -13.35
N ASP A 178 19.23 0.27 -13.66
CA ASP A 178 20.67 0.05 -13.87
C ASP A 178 21.20 0.84 -15.07
N ASP A 179 20.46 0.88 -16.18
CA ASP A 179 20.83 1.67 -17.35
C ASP A 179 20.78 3.18 -17.07
N LEU A 180 19.80 3.67 -16.30
CA LEU A 180 19.73 5.07 -15.87
C LEU A 180 20.92 5.46 -14.97
N LEU A 181 21.26 4.60 -14.01
CA LEU A 181 22.42 4.81 -13.13
C LEU A 181 23.74 4.82 -13.91
N SER A 182 23.89 3.92 -14.89
CA SER A 182 25.10 3.87 -15.73
C SER A 182 25.33 5.15 -16.55
N GLN A 183 24.25 5.87 -16.87
CA GLN A 183 24.26 7.15 -17.59
C GLN A 183 24.34 8.37 -16.66
N ASN A 184 24.45 8.17 -15.34
CA ASN A 184 24.39 9.20 -14.31
C ASN A 184 23.09 10.05 -14.37
N LEU A 185 21.98 9.44 -14.77
CA LEU A 185 20.67 10.10 -14.79
C LEU A 185 20.02 9.96 -13.40
N LEU A 186 20.01 11.05 -12.64
CA LEU A 186 19.42 11.11 -11.31
C LEU A 186 17.92 11.40 -11.41
N VAL A 187 17.11 10.36 -11.17
CA VAL A 187 15.65 10.48 -11.11
C VAL A 187 15.24 11.10 -9.77
N LYS A 188 14.68 12.30 -9.81
CA LYS A 188 14.14 12.99 -8.62
C LYS A 188 12.62 12.94 -8.54
N LYS A 189 11.97 12.71 -9.67
CA LYS A 189 10.51 12.71 -9.78
C LYS A 189 10.07 11.52 -10.62
N ILE A 190 9.08 10.81 -10.12
CA ILE A 190 8.41 9.72 -10.83
C ILE A 190 6.96 10.10 -10.98
N ILE A 191 6.46 10.03 -12.21
CA ILE A 191 5.05 10.21 -12.54
C ILE A 191 4.57 8.88 -13.11
N HIS A 192 3.62 8.26 -12.42
CA HIS A 192 3.14 6.93 -12.74
C HIS A 192 1.69 7.00 -13.23
N CYS A 193 1.48 6.95 -14.55
CA CYS A 193 0.17 7.10 -15.19
C CYS A 193 -0.45 5.78 -15.65
N TRP A 194 0.18 4.61 -15.45
CA TRP A 194 -0.38 3.34 -15.93
C TRP A 194 -1.72 2.98 -15.30
N SER A 195 -2.01 3.49 -14.10
CA SER A 195 -3.32 3.34 -13.44
C SER A 195 -4.45 4.15 -14.09
N LEU A 196 -4.14 5.01 -15.07
CA LEU A 196 -5.11 5.62 -15.99
C LEU A 196 -5.59 4.66 -17.06
N ASN A 197 -4.83 3.61 -17.37
CA ASN A 197 -5.29 2.61 -18.33
C ASN A 197 -6.35 1.75 -17.68
N ASP A 198 -7.38 1.41 -18.43
CA ASP A 198 -8.33 0.40 -18.00
C ASP A 198 -7.86 -0.95 -18.52
N ALA A 199 -7.64 -1.93 -17.63
CA ALA A 199 -7.50 -3.30 -18.05
C ALA A 199 -8.74 -3.74 -18.84
N PRO A 200 -8.60 -4.59 -19.87
CA PRO A 200 -9.74 -5.12 -20.60
C PRO A 200 -10.72 -5.75 -19.60
N THR A 201 -11.95 -5.24 -19.57
CA THR A 201 -12.99 -5.74 -18.69
C THR A 201 -13.26 -7.21 -19.00
N SER A 202 -13.19 -8.07 -17.99
CA SER A 202 -13.73 -9.42 -18.07
C SER A 202 -15.15 -9.35 -18.63
N LEU A 203 -15.45 -10.20 -19.62
CA LEU A 203 -16.76 -10.27 -20.25
C LEU A 203 -17.87 -10.43 -19.18
N PRO A 204 -19.11 -9.97 -19.47
CA PRO A 204 -20.26 -10.03 -18.54
C PRO A 204 -20.55 -11.41 -17.94
N ASP A 205 -20.02 -12.49 -18.54
CA ASP A 205 -20.31 -13.88 -18.19
C ASP A 205 -19.42 -14.45 -17.08
N GLY A 206 -18.57 -13.64 -16.42
CA GLY A 206 -17.82 -14.09 -15.25
C GLY A 206 -16.67 -15.07 -15.55
N ASN A 207 -16.34 -15.27 -16.82
CA ASN A 207 -15.10 -15.93 -17.20
C ASN A 207 -13.93 -14.98 -16.93
N LEU A 208 -12.96 -15.46 -16.17
CA LEU A 208 -11.64 -14.83 -16.08
C LEU A 208 -11.06 -14.74 -17.50
N PRO A 209 -10.38 -13.65 -17.87
CA PRO A 209 -9.64 -13.62 -19.13
C PRO A 209 -8.69 -14.82 -19.16
N ASP A 210 -8.93 -15.75 -20.10
CA ASP A 210 -8.24 -17.03 -20.25
C ASP A 210 -6.78 -16.90 -20.73
N ASN A 211 -6.28 -15.67 -20.91
CA ASN A 211 -4.92 -15.41 -21.39
C ASN A 211 -4.06 -14.83 -20.25
N ASP A 212 -3.05 -15.59 -19.82
CA ASP A 212 -1.95 -15.14 -18.94
C ASP A 212 -1.17 -13.91 -19.49
N SER A 213 -1.49 -13.45 -20.71
CA SER A 213 -0.84 -12.32 -21.38
C SER A 213 -1.55 -10.97 -21.25
N ASP A 214 -2.79 -10.93 -20.72
CA ASP A 214 -3.53 -9.67 -20.58
C ASP A 214 -3.16 -8.98 -19.26
N LEU A 215 -2.66 -7.75 -19.36
CA LEU A 215 -2.26 -6.95 -18.21
C LEU A 215 -3.48 -6.59 -17.37
N SER A 216 -3.40 -6.88 -16.06
CA SER A 216 -4.44 -6.51 -15.11
C SER A 216 -4.20 -5.14 -14.49
N ASP A 217 -5.24 -4.56 -13.88
CA ASP A 217 -5.12 -3.34 -13.08
C ASP A 217 -4.10 -3.50 -11.93
N ASP A 218 -3.90 -4.73 -11.44
CA ASP A 218 -2.93 -5.02 -10.36
C ASP A 218 -1.50 -4.90 -10.89
N ASP A 219 -1.26 -5.39 -12.11
CA ASP A 219 0.04 -5.36 -12.78
C ASP A 219 0.45 -3.92 -13.10
N LEU A 220 -0.50 -3.14 -13.62
CA LEU A 220 -0.33 -1.73 -13.98
C LEU A 220 -0.29 -0.78 -12.78
N GLY A 221 -0.66 -1.24 -11.59
CA GLY A 221 -0.71 -0.41 -10.38
C GLY A 221 0.17 -0.97 -9.26
N PHE A 222 -0.38 -1.91 -8.50
CA PHE A 222 0.25 -2.45 -7.30
C PHE A 222 1.62 -3.09 -7.57
N TYR A 223 1.69 -4.06 -8.50
CA TYR A 223 2.93 -4.77 -8.78
C TYR A 223 3.97 -3.88 -9.45
N SER A 224 3.53 -2.97 -10.34
CA SER A 224 4.43 -2.00 -10.95
C SER A 224 5.13 -1.12 -9.92
N LEU A 225 4.38 -0.55 -8.96
CA LEU A 225 4.98 0.25 -7.89
C LEU A 225 5.84 -0.58 -6.95
N LEU A 226 5.42 -1.81 -6.64
CA LEU A 226 6.19 -2.73 -5.80
C LEU A 226 7.56 -3.01 -6.43
N PHE A 227 7.60 -3.43 -7.70
CA PHE A 227 8.84 -3.74 -8.40
C PHE A 227 9.71 -2.50 -8.57
N LEU A 228 9.12 -1.36 -8.91
CA LEU A 228 9.84 -0.10 -9.01
C LEU A 228 10.56 0.26 -7.70
N VAL A 229 9.83 0.25 -6.57
CA VAL A 229 10.40 0.65 -5.27
C VAL A 229 11.38 -0.38 -4.74
N GLN A 230 11.12 -1.67 -4.92
CA GLN A 230 12.10 -2.72 -4.60
C GLN A 230 13.41 -2.52 -5.36
N THR A 231 13.33 -2.20 -6.65
CA THR A 231 14.52 -1.92 -7.46
C THR A 231 15.25 -0.67 -6.96
N LEU A 232 14.56 0.46 -6.78
CA LEU A 232 15.17 1.71 -6.27
C LEU A 232 15.84 1.49 -4.90
N SER A 233 15.18 0.76 -4.00
CA SER A 233 15.71 0.41 -2.68
C SER A 233 16.94 -0.49 -2.78
N SER A 234 16.89 -1.54 -3.60
CA SER A 234 18.01 -2.49 -3.78
C SER A 234 19.28 -1.85 -4.34
N ARG A 235 19.13 -0.78 -5.13
CA ARG A 235 20.25 0.01 -5.68
C ARG A 235 20.72 1.13 -4.75
N ASN A 236 20.17 1.18 -3.53
CA ASN A 236 20.57 2.08 -2.46
C ASN A 236 20.49 3.55 -2.89
N ILE A 237 19.42 3.93 -3.62
CA ILE A 237 19.13 5.32 -3.97
C ILE A 237 18.87 6.10 -2.68
N LYS A 238 19.75 7.06 -2.39
CA LYS A 238 19.70 7.89 -1.17
C LYS A 238 19.08 9.26 -1.39
N ASP A 239 19.07 9.72 -2.63
CA ASP A 239 18.48 11.00 -3.00
C ASP A 239 16.95 10.96 -2.79
N ALA A 240 16.37 12.12 -2.51
CA ALA A 240 14.94 12.24 -2.39
C ALA A 240 14.26 11.99 -3.75
N VAL A 241 13.22 11.15 -3.76
CA VAL A 241 12.43 10.84 -4.96
C VAL A 241 10.95 11.08 -4.68
N ASP A 242 10.33 11.92 -5.51
CA ASP A 242 8.89 12.21 -5.42
C ASP A 242 8.09 11.28 -6.35
N ILE A 243 7.31 10.37 -5.77
CA ILE A 243 6.49 9.40 -6.52
C ILE A 243 5.04 9.88 -6.59
N ASN A 244 4.59 10.20 -7.80
CA ASN A 244 3.27 10.75 -8.07
C ASN A 244 2.47 9.73 -8.87
N VAL A 245 1.49 9.09 -8.24
CA VAL A 245 0.67 8.06 -8.90
C VAL A 245 -0.64 8.68 -9.35
N ILE A 246 -0.83 8.77 -10.68
CA ILE A 246 -2.02 9.36 -11.28
C ILE A 246 -3.01 8.24 -11.61
N THR A 247 -4.22 8.36 -11.07
CA THR A 247 -5.25 7.32 -11.15
C THR A 247 -6.56 7.88 -11.69
N GLN A 248 -7.46 6.98 -12.08
CA GLN A 248 -8.86 7.30 -12.35
C GLN A 248 -9.76 6.26 -11.69
N HIS A 249 -11.01 6.63 -11.37
CA HIS A 249 -12.02 5.74 -10.78
C HIS A 249 -11.61 5.15 -9.41
N LEU A 250 -10.67 5.79 -8.71
CA LEU A 250 -10.16 5.29 -7.43
C LEU A 250 -11.00 5.74 -6.24
N TYR A 251 -11.34 7.04 -6.21
CA TYR A 251 -11.96 7.67 -5.04
C TYR A 251 -13.41 8.08 -5.29
N ASN A 252 -14.26 7.75 -4.32
CA ASN A 252 -15.59 8.35 -4.18
C ASN A 252 -15.44 9.68 -3.43
N VAL A 253 -15.59 10.80 -4.13
CA VAL A 253 -15.42 12.15 -3.58
C VAL A 253 -16.77 12.85 -3.48
N VAL A 254 -17.53 12.86 -4.56
CA VAL A 254 -18.83 13.57 -4.66
C VAL A 254 -20.04 12.64 -4.74
N GLY A 255 -19.84 11.31 -4.79
CA GLY A 255 -20.92 10.32 -4.78
C GLY A 255 -21.46 9.94 -6.15
N THR A 256 -20.87 10.46 -7.24
CA THR A 256 -21.32 10.20 -8.62
C THR A 256 -20.28 9.46 -9.45
N GLU A 257 -19.12 9.19 -8.89
CA GLU A 257 -18.03 8.49 -9.56
C GLU A 257 -18.33 7.01 -9.76
N GLU A 258 -18.05 6.51 -10.96
CA GLU A 258 -17.93 5.07 -11.20
C GLU A 258 -16.59 4.60 -10.63
N LEU A 259 -16.63 3.66 -9.68
CA LEU A 259 -15.44 3.16 -8.99
C LEU A 259 -14.95 1.85 -9.60
N LYS A 260 -13.63 1.68 -9.64
CA LYS A 260 -12.98 0.41 -9.99
C LYS A 260 -12.21 -0.11 -8.77
N PRO A 261 -12.83 -0.94 -7.91
CA PRO A 261 -12.22 -1.37 -6.65
C PRO A 261 -10.85 -2.03 -6.81
N ARG A 262 -10.60 -2.73 -7.93
CA ARG A 262 -9.32 -3.37 -8.21
C ARG A 262 -8.15 -2.37 -8.26
N LYS A 263 -8.37 -1.17 -8.82
CA LYS A 263 -7.38 -0.09 -8.84
C LYS A 263 -7.01 0.43 -7.45
N SER A 264 -7.85 0.18 -6.43
CA SER A 264 -7.57 0.60 -5.03
C SER A 264 -6.35 -0.07 -4.41
N LEU A 265 -5.84 -1.17 -4.99
CA LEU A 265 -4.62 -1.82 -4.50
C LEU A 265 -3.41 -0.88 -4.51
N VAL A 266 -3.38 0.11 -5.41
CA VAL A 266 -2.34 1.14 -5.49
C VAL A 266 -2.18 1.94 -4.18
N LEU A 267 -3.24 2.04 -3.37
CA LEU A 267 -3.24 2.77 -2.11
C LEU A 267 -2.35 2.12 -1.04
N GLY A 268 -2.13 0.80 -1.13
CA GLY A 268 -1.21 0.08 -0.25
C GLY A 268 0.21 0.63 -0.38
N PRO A 269 0.83 0.51 -1.57
CA PRO A 269 2.14 1.10 -1.87
C PRO A 269 2.19 2.60 -1.57
N CYS A 270 1.23 3.40 -2.02
CA CYS A 270 1.26 4.85 -1.79
C CYS A 270 1.38 5.24 -0.31
N ARG A 271 0.80 4.45 0.60
CA ARG A 271 0.89 4.68 2.05
C ARG A 271 2.12 4.03 2.69
N ALA A 272 2.53 2.87 2.20
CA ALA A 272 3.64 2.11 2.78
C ALA A 272 5.01 2.68 2.38
N ILE A 273 5.19 3.11 1.13
CA ILE A 273 6.46 3.61 0.59
C ILE A 273 7.09 4.70 1.48
N PRO A 274 6.41 5.81 1.82
CA PRO A 274 7.02 6.88 2.62
C PRO A 274 7.29 6.48 4.07
N VAL A 275 6.60 5.45 4.59
CA VAL A 275 6.82 4.91 5.94
C VAL A 275 8.04 3.99 5.96
N GLU A 276 8.22 3.16 4.93
CA GLU A 276 9.34 2.22 4.83
C GLU A 276 10.63 2.88 4.32
N TYR A 277 10.52 3.87 3.44
CA TYR A 277 11.63 4.55 2.78
C TYR A 277 11.48 6.07 2.93
N PRO A 278 12.00 6.68 4.01
CA PRO A 278 11.81 8.11 4.30
C PRO A 278 12.34 9.08 3.23
N GLN A 279 13.24 8.62 2.36
CA GLN A 279 13.72 9.40 1.20
C GLN A 279 12.75 9.38 0.01
N PHE A 280 11.76 8.50 -0.01
CA PHE A 280 10.74 8.45 -1.06
C PHE A 280 9.45 9.06 -0.55
N SER A 281 9.01 10.15 -1.18
CA SER A 281 7.66 10.64 -0.98
C SER A 281 6.72 9.90 -1.94
N CYS A 282 5.47 9.68 -1.52
CA CYS A 282 4.48 9.07 -2.41
C CYS A 282 3.09 9.66 -2.18
N ARG A 283 2.40 9.97 -3.27
CA ARG A 283 1.00 10.39 -3.24
C ARG A 283 0.20 9.82 -4.40
N SER A 284 -1.10 9.69 -4.15
CA SER A 284 -2.11 9.35 -5.14
C SER A 284 -2.88 10.59 -5.57
N ILE A 285 -3.01 10.78 -6.88
CA ILE A 285 -3.76 11.88 -7.49
C ILE A 285 -4.81 11.28 -8.42
N ASP A 286 -6.06 11.23 -7.95
CA ASP A 286 -7.17 10.66 -8.72
C ASP A 286 -7.88 11.72 -9.55
N VAL A 287 -7.93 11.51 -10.86
CA VAL A 287 -8.44 12.50 -11.81
C VAL A 287 -9.69 12.00 -12.52
N MET A 288 -10.39 12.93 -13.16
CA MET A 288 -11.51 12.62 -14.05
C MET A 288 -11.17 13.16 -15.44
N LEU A 289 -10.87 12.25 -16.36
CA LEU A 289 -10.53 12.61 -17.74
C LEU A 289 -11.81 12.85 -18.55
N SER A 290 -11.83 13.94 -19.30
CA SER A 290 -12.80 14.13 -20.37
C SER A 290 -12.38 13.27 -21.58
N PRO A 291 -13.33 12.61 -22.28
CA PRO A 291 -13.05 11.88 -23.52
C PRO A 291 -12.41 12.75 -24.61
N SER A 292 -12.71 14.06 -24.60
CA SER A 292 -12.06 15.03 -25.48
C SER A 292 -10.85 15.64 -24.79
N HIS A 293 -9.64 15.39 -25.30
CA HIS A 293 -8.38 15.89 -24.73
C HIS A 293 -8.30 17.42 -24.63
N GLU A 294 -8.94 18.15 -25.56
CA GLU A 294 -9.00 19.62 -25.53
C GLU A 294 -9.62 20.17 -24.24
N ASN A 295 -10.52 19.40 -23.63
CA ASN A 295 -11.19 19.76 -22.38
C ASN A 295 -10.36 19.44 -21.12
N ASN A 296 -9.23 18.74 -21.26
CA ASN A 296 -8.35 18.39 -20.14
C ASN A 296 -7.29 19.46 -19.85
N SER A 297 -7.26 20.58 -20.58
CA SER A 297 -6.27 21.67 -20.40
C SER A 297 -6.21 22.16 -18.95
N GLN A 298 -7.36 22.40 -18.32
CA GLN A 298 -7.41 22.80 -16.92
C GLN A 298 -6.85 21.73 -15.99
N LEU A 299 -7.15 20.46 -16.23
CA LEU A 299 -6.61 19.36 -15.42
C LEU A 299 -5.10 19.26 -15.56
N ILE A 300 -4.56 19.46 -16.77
CA ILE A 300 -3.12 19.52 -17.00
C ILE A 300 -2.48 20.64 -16.18
N ASP A 301 -3.06 21.85 -16.17
CA ASP A 301 -2.54 22.96 -15.35
C ASP A 301 -2.56 22.62 -13.86
N GLN A 302 -3.63 21.97 -13.38
CA GLN A 302 -3.75 21.50 -12.00
C GLN A 302 -2.70 20.45 -11.65
N LEU A 303 -2.47 19.47 -12.54
CA LEU A 303 -1.45 18.45 -12.38
C LEU A 303 -0.04 19.05 -12.39
N MET A 304 0.25 19.98 -13.29
CA MET A 304 1.55 20.66 -13.33
C MET A 304 1.81 21.46 -12.04
N ALA A 305 0.80 22.16 -11.52
CA ALA A 305 0.89 22.85 -10.24
C ALA A 305 1.20 21.86 -9.10
N GLU A 306 0.57 20.67 -9.12
CA GLU A 306 0.88 19.65 -8.13
C GLU A 306 2.28 19.08 -8.27
N LEU A 307 2.62 18.62 -9.47
CA LEU A 307 3.89 17.95 -9.74
C LEU A 307 5.09 18.84 -9.44
N ASN A 308 4.94 20.16 -9.47
CA ASN A 308 5.98 21.13 -9.11
C ASN A 308 6.00 21.52 -7.63
N HIS A 309 5.03 21.05 -6.84
CA HIS A 309 4.98 21.27 -5.41
C HIS A 309 5.48 20.04 -4.64
N PRO A 310 6.21 20.22 -3.51
CA PRO A 310 6.55 19.12 -2.62
C PRO A 310 5.33 18.31 -2.20
N VAL A 311 5.51 17.00 -2.04
CA VAL A 311 4.44 16.11 -1.58
C VAL A 311 4.15 16.40 -0.10
N VAL A 312 3.01 17.06 0.15
CA VAL A 312 2.50 17.33 1.50
C VAL A 312 1.27 16.46 1.78
N GLU A 313 0.39 16.32 0.80
CA GLU A 313 -0.81 15.49 0.90
C GLU A 313 -0.67 14.20 0.09
N ASP A 314 -1.10 13.10 0.68
CA ASP A 314 -0.94 11.72 0.21
C ASP A 314 -2.11 11.23 -0.66
N ALA A 315 -3.31 11.78 -0.46
CA ALA A 315 -4.51 11.44 -1.22
C ALA A 315 -5.24 12.69 -1.73
N ILE A 316 -5.15 12.90 -3.04
CA ILE A 316 -5.68 14.06 -3.75
C ILE A 316 -6.65 13.58 -4.82
N ALA A 317 -7.71 14.34 -5.05
CA ALA A 317 -8.63 14.11 -6.15
C ALA A 317 -9.01 15.40 -6.88
N TYR A 318 -9.05 15.34 -8.20
CA TYR A 318 -9.55 16.42 -9.05
C TYR A 318 -10.93 16.07 -9.60
N ARG A 319 -11.90 16.95 -9.32
CA ARG A 319 -13.28 16.86 -9.83
C ARG A 319 -13.65 18.20 -10.45
N GLY A 320 -13.57 18.28 -11.78
CA GLY A 320 -13.71 19.53 -12.52
C GLY A 320 -12.66 20.55 -12.08
N THR A 321 -13.09 21.74 -11.66
CA THR A 321 -12.17 22.82 -11.25
C THR A 321 -11.66 22.68 -9.82
N TYR A 322 -12.11 21.68 -9.08
CA TYR A 322 -11.88 21.56 -7.65
C TYR A 322 -10.84 20.50 -7.31
N ARG A 323 -9.88 20.92 -6.48
CA ARG A 323 -8.93 20.07 -5.77
C ARG A 323 -9.54 19.62 -4.45
N TRP A 324 -9.54 18.33 -4.21
CA TRP A 324 -10.00 17.70 -2.97
C TRP A 324 -8.83 16.96 -2.33
N VAL A 325 -8.73 17.08 -1.01
CA VAL A 325 -7.74 16.36 -0.20
C VAL A 325 -8.48 15.47 0.80
N GLN A 326 -8.07 14.21 0.90
CA GLN A 326 -8.60 13.31 1.90
C GLN A 326 -8.04 13.70 3.27
N THR A 327 -8.94 13.82 4.23
CA THR A 327 -8.64 14.12 5.63
C THR A 327 -9.41 13.14 6.52
N CYS A 328 -9.07 13.05 7.80
CA CYS A 328 -9.86 12.27 8.75
C CYS A 328 -10.59 13.20 9.71
N GLU A 329 -11.89 13.00 9.85
CA GLU A 329 -12.72 13.70 10.82
C GLU A 329 -13.08 12.75 11.96
N SER A 330 -12.88 13.20 13.20
CA SER A 330 -13.29 12.42 14.38
C SER A 330 -14.81 12.48 14.52
N VAL A 331 -15.44 11.32 14.68
CA VAL A 331 -16.88 11.19 14.80
C VAL A 331 -17.20 10.53 16.13
N GLN A 332 -18.11 11.14 16.89
CA GLN A 332 -18.69 10.51 18.06
C GLN A 332 -19.84 9.60 17.64
N LEU A 333 -19.82 8.33 18.05
CA LEU A 333 -20.97 7.46 17.86
C LEU A 333 -22.07 7.83 18.85
N PRO A 334 -23.29 8.16 18.37
CA PRO A 334 -24.40 8.48 19.27
C PRO A 334 -24.81 7.25 20.08
N GLU A 335 -25.24 7.46 21.33
CA GLU A 335 -25.87 6.39 22.09
C GLU A 335 -27.11 5.88 21.34
N PRO A 336 -27.24 4.56 21.12
CA PRO A 336 -28.33 4.02 20.33
C PRO A 336 -29.65 4.18 21.08
N THR A 337 -30.43 5.19 20.71
CA THR A 337 -31.78 5.44 21.24
C THR A 337 -32.81 4.40 20.79
N THR A 338 -32.54 3.67 19.69
CA THR A 338 -33.34 2.53 19.25
C THR A 338 -32.46 1.53 18.51
N ILE A 339 -32.15 0.39 19.13
CA ILE A 339 -31.43 -0.69 18.44
C ILE A 339 -32.41 -1.38 17.48
N LYS A 340 -32.59 -0.83 16.27
CA LYS A 340 -33.14 -1.61 15.17
C LYS A 340 -32.07 -2.60 14.72
N SER A 341 -32.09 -3.78 15.33
CA SER A 341 -31.20 -4.86 14.91
C SER A 341 -31.44 -5.17 13.43
N VAL A 342 -30.41 -4.93 12.60
CA VAL A 342 -30.37 -5.38 11.20
C VAL A 342 -30.34 -6.92 11.15
N LEU A 343 -29.87 -7.55 12.24
CA LEU A 343 -29.90 -8.99 12.42
C LEU A 343 -31.31 -9.47 12.80
N LYS A 344 -31.79 -10.47 12.06
CA LYS A 344 -33.07 -11.12 12.28
C LYS A 344 -32.89 -12.25 13.29
N LYS A 345 -33.84 -12.38 14.22
CA LYS A 345 -33.91 -13.55 15.11
C LYS A 345 -34.00 -14.82 14.24
N ARG A 346 -33.09 -15.78 14.46
CA ARG A 346 -32.94 -17.01 13.65
C ARG A 346 -32.51 -16.77 12.19
N GLY A 347 -31.86 -15.65 11.88
CA GLY A 347 -31.21 -15.45 10.59
C GLY A 347 -30.00 -16.38 10.41
N ILE A 348 -29.73 -16.78 9.17
CA ILE A 348 -28.53 -17.55 8.80
C ILE A 348 -27.51 -16.56 8.24
N TYR A 349 -26.30 -16.56 8.82
CA TYR A 349 -25.23 -15.64 8.48
C TYR A 349 -23.96 -16.42 8.16
N LEU A 350 -23.31 -16.06 7.05
CA LEU A 350 -21.98 -16.57 6.72
C LEU A 350 -20.94 -15.64 7.34
N MET A 351 -20.08 -16.18 8.19
CA MET A 351 -18.92 -15.48 8.75
C MET A 351 -17.66 -16.19 8.28
N ALA A 352 -16.96 -15.58 7.32
CA ALA A 352 -15.68 -16.13 6.84
C ALA A 352 -14.62 -16.02 7.96
N GLN A 353 -13.79 -17.07 8.11
CA GLN A 353 -12.69 -17.17 9.08
C GLN A 353 -13.06 -17.25 10.58
N PHE A 354 -14.27 -17.69 10.92
CA PHE A 354 -14.63 -17.97 12.32
C PHE A 354 -14.44 -19.45 12.69
N LEU A 355 -13.39 -19.76 13.46
CA LEU A 355 -13.30 -20.96 14.30
C LEU A 355 -13.61 -20.55 15.74
N PHE A 356 -14.86 -20.65 16.16
CA PHE A 356 -15.20 -20.53 17.58
C PHE A 356 -15.16 -21.92 18.20
N GLN A 357 -14.13 -22.20 19.01
CA GLN A 357 -14.14 -23.29 19.97
C GLN A 357 -14.28 -22.63 21.35
N GLY A 358 -15.52 -22.35 21.73
CA GLY A 358 -15.87 -21.82 23.04
C GLY A 358 -17.17 -22.45 23.48
N ASP A 359 -17.15 -23.17 24.59
CA ASP A 359 -18.35 -23.72 25.20
C ASP A 359 -19.29 -22.56 25.53
N VAL A 360 -20.50 -22.64 24.97
CA VAL A 360 -21.62 -21.82 25.39
C VAL A 360 -22.06 -22.36 26.74
N ALA A 361 -21.68 -21.67 27.82
CA ALA A 361 -22.23 -21.88 29.15
C ALA A 361 -23.61 -21.22 29.30
#